data_AF-A0A7S3H6A7-F1
#
_entry.id   AF-A0A7S3H6A7-F1
#
_cell.length_a   1.000
_cell.length_b   1.000
_cell.length_c   1.000
_cell.angle_alpha   90.00
_cell.angle_beta   90.00
_cell.angle_gamma   90.00
#
_symmetry.space_group_name_H-M   'P 1'
#
loop_
_entity.id
_entity.type
_entity.pdbx_description
1 polymer ?
#
loop_
_entity_poly.entity_id
_entity_poly.type
_entity_poly.pdbx_seq_one_letter_code
_entity_poly.pdbx_strand_id
1 'polypeptide(L)'
;MFSKRIHVKYKSVVSGDQSPASEPVLKLLSILSPCLANFGVQYNFQSIGVALLVMSAEQCTSTLEDCMNGKQQPWVTGTISAVVFLGAICGQLSMGVLGDYISRNNALSITLLLSAISVLLSSIAPTGRASSVYATIIVCRFFAGVGLGGIYPLSATKASEDSAHTAGKTNSSGSAFAFVWQIPGMISPWLLAWIFTHSELSVDRQWRLLLGLGAIPLFLAILCLLLENHLRKELFWCC
;
A
#
# COMPACT_ATOMS: atom_id res chain seq x y z
N MET A 1 -26.75 37.97 -8.52
CA MET A 1 -27.52 37.53 -7.32
C MET A 1 -27.72 36.01 -7.22
N PHE A 2 -27.67 35.26 -8.34
CA PHE A 2 -27.84 33.80 -8.37
C PHE A 2 -26.67 32.97 -7.81
N SER A 3 -25.42 33.42 -8.01
CA SER A 3 -24.21 32.70 -7.56
C SER A 3 -24.12 32.55 -6.03
N LYS A 4 -24.54 33.56 -5.26
CA LYS A 4 -24.57 33.48 -3.78
C LYS A 4 -25.61 32.48 -3.25
N ARG A 5 -26.73 32.25 -3.94
CA ARG A 5 -27.74 31.25 -3.50
C ARG A 5 -27.24 29.82 -3.65
N ILE A 6 -26.42 29.52 -4.66
CA ILE A 6 -25.85 28.19 -4.86
C ILE A 6 -24.83 27.87 -3.75
N HIS A 7 -23.98 28.83 -3.38
CA HIS A 7 -23.05 28.66 -2.25
C HIS A 7 -23.74 28.54 -0.89
N VAL A 8 -24.84 29.27 -0.68
CA VAL A 8 -25.62 29.12 0.57
C VAL A 8 -26.35 27.77 0.61
N LYS A 9 -26.88 27.28 -0.51
CA LYS A 9 -27.53 25.96 -0.59
C LYS A 9 -26.53 24.81 -0.43
N TYR A 10 -25.29 24.98 -0.93
CA TYR A 10 -24.21 24.02 -0.69
C TYR A 10 -23.82 23.97 0.80
N LYS A 11 -23.73 25.13 1.47
CA LYS A 11 -23.40 25.19 2.90
C LYS A 11 -24.54 24.65 3.78
N SER A 12 -25.80 24.84 3.41
CA SER A 12 -26.95 24.32 4.14
C SER A 12 -27.16 22.80 3.95
N VAL A 13 -26.80 22.23 2.79
CA VAL A 13 -26.77 20.76 2.60
C VAL A 13 -25.61 20.11 3.37
N VAL A 14 -24.49 20.84 3.56
CA VAL A 14 -23.39 20.39 4.43
C VAL A 14 -23.73 20.48 5.93
N SER A 15 -24.82 21.15 6.30
CA SER A 15 -25.24 21.37 7.70
C SER A 15 -26.68 20.93 8.02
N GLY A 16 -27.26 20.07 7.18
CA GLY A 16 -28.58 19.48 7.39
C GLY A 16 -28.50 17.96 7.35
N ASP A 17 -28.66 17.36 8.53
CA ASP A 17 -28.93 15.93 8.76
C ASP A 17 -27.78 14.93 8.51
N GLN A 18 -26.60 15.21 9.09
CA GLN A 18 -25.71 14.11 9.44
C GLN A 18 -26.32 13.37 10.64
N SER A 19 -26.65 12.08 10.47
CA SER A 19 -26.86 11.22 11.65
C SER A 19 -25.64 11.35 12.56
N PRO A 20 -25.79 11.83 13.81
CA PRO A 20 -24.67 12.26 14.65
C PRO A 20 -23.65 11.15 14.96
N ALA A 21 -24.00 9.88 14.70
CA ALA A 21 -23.13 8.74 14.90
C ALA A 21 -22.16 8.45 13.75
N SER A 22 -22.47 8.81 12.49
CA SER A 22 -21.67 8.40 11.32
C SER A 22 -20.54 9.37 10.94
N GLU A 23 -20.64 10.64 11.34
CA GLU A 23 -19.60 11.66 11.07
C GLU A 23 -18.21 11.31 11.66
N PRO A 24 -18.07 10.90 12.94
CA PRO A 24 -16.76 10.57 13.50
C PRO A 24 -16.14 9.33 12.83
N VAL A 25 -16.98 8.36 12.45
CA VAL A 25 -16.54 7.14 11.75
C VAL A 25 -16.01 7.50 10.36
N LEU A 26 -16.70 8.34 9.61
CA LEU A 26 -16.27 8.74 8.28
C LEU A 26 -14.93 9.49 8.32
N LYS A 27 -14.77 10.43 9.25
CA LYS A 27 -13.51 11.16 9.47
C LYS A 27 -12.36 10.21 9.81
N LEU A 28 -12.62 9.21 10.66
CA LEU A 28 -11.63 8.21 11.03
C LEU A 28 -11.20 7.37 9.81
N LEU A 29 -12.14 6.89 9.00
CA LEU A 29 -11.85 6.07 7.81
C LEU A 29 -11.04 6.84 6.75
N SER A 30 -11.40 8.11 6.50
CA SER A 30 -10.69 9.01 5.59
C SER A 30 -9.23 9.23 6.00
N ILE A 31 -8.93 9.26 7.30
CA ILE A 31 -7.56 9.39 7.82
C ILE A 31 -6.84 8.04 7.79
N LEU A 32 -7.49 6.96 8.20
CA LEU A 32 -6.87 5.63 8.29
C LEU A 32 -6.49 5.04 6.93
N SER A 33 -7.32 5.23 5.90
CA SER A 33 -7.06 4.66 4.56
C SER A 33 -5.68 5.07 4.00
N PRO A 34 -5.32 6.37 3.89
CA PRO A 34 -4.00 6.77 3.39
C PRO A 34 -2.85 6.40 4.35
N CYS A 35 -3.10 6.32 5.66
CA CYS A 35 -2.10 5.85 6.64
C CYS A 35 -1.73 4.38 6.41
N LEU A 36 -2.73 3.51 6.32
CA LEU A 36 -2.56 2.07 6.05
C LEU A 36 -1.94 1.83 4.68
N ALA A 37 -2.34 2.61 3.67
CA ALA A 37 -1.75 2.54 2.34
C ALA A 37 -0.25 2.88 2.37
N ASN A 38 0.15 3.98 3.01
CA ASN A 38 1.56 4.37 3.13
C ASN A 38 2.39 3.36 3.95
N PHE A 39 1.83 2.83 5.03
CA PHE A 39 2.46 1.75 5.80
C PHE A 39 2.69 0.51 4.92
N GLY A 40 1.64 0.04 4.23
CA GLY A 40 1.71 -1.15 3.38
C GLY A 40 2.69 -0.97 2.23
N VAL A 41 2.74 0.22 1.63
CA VAL A 41 3.71 0.51 0.58
C VAL A 41 5.14 0.39 1.09
N GLN A 42 5.47 1.07 2.19
CA GLN A 42 6.84 1.06 2.71
C GLN A 42 7.25 -0.32 3.23
N TYR A 43 6.32 -1.06 3.83
CA TYR A 43 6.51 -2.47 4.20
C TYR A 43 6.95 -3.29 2.99
N ASN A 44 6.23 -3.19 1.88
CA ASN A 44 6.48 -4.03 0.72
C ASN A 44 7.81 -3.70 0.03
N PHE A 45 8.18 -2.41 -0.06
CA PHE A 45 9.51 -2.01 -0.55
C PHE A 45 10.63 -2.60 0.33
N GLN A 46 10.49 -2.54 1.65
CA GLN A 46 11.53 -3.01 2.56
C GLN A 46 11.57 -4.54 2.71
N SER A 47 10.42 -5.20 2.67
CA SER A 47 10.29 -6.66 2.84
C SER A 47 11.09 -7.48 1.83
N ILE A 48 11.37 -6.93 0.65
CA ILE A 48 12.13 -7.60 -0.42
C ILE A 48 13.56 -7.89 0.04
N GLY A 49 14.26 -6.86 0.54
CA GLY A 49 15.65 -7.02 0.96
C GLY A 49 15.77 -8.01 2.12
N VAL A 50 14.82 -7.94 3.06
CA VAL A 50 14.76 -8.85 4.20
C VAL A 50 14.41 -10.28 3.76
N ALA A 51 13.48 -10.45 2.82
CA ALA A 51 13.14 -11.76 2.27
C ALA A 51 14.32 -12.38 1.52
N LEU A 52 15.05 -11.60 0.71
CA LEU A 52 16.25 -12.09 0.01
C LEU A 52 17.33 -12.57 0.98
N LEU A 53 17.49 -11.85 2.10
CA LEU A 53 18.39 -12.25 3.18
C LEU A 53 17.96 -13.59 3.79
N VAL A 54 16.69 -13.74 4.17
CA VAL A 54 16.16 -14.99 4.75
C VAL A 54 16.26 -16.15 3.75
N MET A 55 15.91 -15.91 2.48
CA MET A 55 15.95 -16.91 1.41
C MET A 55 17.37 -17.41 1.10
N SER A 56 18.41 -16.64 1.43
CA SER A 56 19.81 -17.04 1.19
C SER A 56 20.25 -18.31 1.91
N ALA A 57 19.57 -18.67 3.00
CA ALA A 57 19.87 -19.88 3.75
C ALA A 57 19.46 -21.18 3.04
N GLU A 58 18.32 -21.20 2.33
CA GLU A 58 17.80 -22.41 1.67
C GLU A 58 17.83 -22.33 0.13
N GLN A 59 17.70 -21.16 -0.47
CA GLN A 59 17.63 -20.97 -1.92
C GLN A 59 18.90 -20.30 -2.46
N CYS A 60 20.03 -20.98 -2.29
CA CYS A 60 21.31 -20.46 -2.75
C CYS A 60 21.42 -20.49 -4.29
N THR A 61 21.77 -19.34 -4.88
CA THR A 61 22.08 -19.22 -6.32
C THR A 61 23.55 -18.96 -6.61
N SER A 62 24.34 -18.63 -5.57
CA SER A 62 25.78 -18.37 -5.65
C SER A 62 26.59 -19.53 -5.05
N THR A 63 27.83 -19.27 -4.68
CA THR A 63 28.64 -20.17 -3.86
C THR A 63 28.06 -20.30 -2.44
N LEU A 64 28.32 -21.42 -1.77
CA LEU A 64 27.84 -21.66 -0.40
C LEU A 64 28.35 -20.60 0.58
N GLU A 65 29.60 -20.15 0.44
CA GLU A 65 30.20 -19.08 1.25
C GLU A 65 29.48 -17.75 1.08
N ASP A 66 29.12 -17.37 -0.16
CA ASP A 66 28.34 -16.15 -0.42
C ASP A 66 26.97 -16.22 0.24
N CYS A 67 26.28 -17.35 0.09
CA CYS A 67 24.93 -17.54 0.63
C CYS A 67 24.91 -17.54 2.15
N MET A 68 25.93 -18.11 2.81
CA MET A 68 26.09 -18.02 4.28
C MET A 68 26.28 -16.58 4.76
N ASN A 69 26.82 -15.69 3.90
CA ASN A 69 26.95 -14.26 4.16
C ASN A 69 25.73 -13.43 3.72
N GLY A 70 24.62 -14.07 3.34
CA GLY A 70 23.41 -13.38 2.88
C GLY A 70 23.47 -12.89 1.44
N LYS A 71 24.48 -13.28 0.65
CA LYS A 71 24.66 -12.83 -0.72
C LYS A 71 24.06 -13.82 -1.72
N GLN A 72 23.44 -13.27 -2.74
CA GLN A 72 22.90 -14.00 -3.88
C GLN A 72 23.59 -13.51 -5.15
N GLN A 73 23.40 -14.24 -6.26
CA GLN A 73 23.93 -13.81 -7.55
C GLN A 73 23.47 -12.38 -7.89
N PRO A 74 24.32 -11.54 -8.51
CA PRO A 74 23.98 -10.15 -8.83
C PRO A 74 22.73 -10.00 -9.71
N TRP A 75 22.46 -10.99 -10.56
CA TRP A 75 21.25 -10.99 -11.39
C TRP A 75 19.98 -11.17 -10.57
N VAL A 76 20.01 -11.80 -9.39
CA VAL A 76 18.83 -11.95 -8.52
C VAL A 76 18.57 -10.65 -7.76
N THR A 77 19.57 -10.18 -7.01
CA THR A 77 19.45 -9.01 -6.11
C THR A 77 19.24 -7.73 -6.89
N GLY A 78 19.99 -7.56 -7.99
CA GLY A 78 19.90 -6.41 -8.88
C GLY A 78 18.57 -6.37 -9.61
N THR A 79 18.18 -7.47 -10.27
CA THR A 79 16.94 -7.48 -11.07
C THR A 79 15.70 -7.33 -10.20
N ILE A 80 15.58 -8.04 -9.07
CA ILE A 80 14.43 -7.91 -8.17
C ILE A 80 14.25 -6.47 -7.69
N SER A 81 15.33 -5.82 -7.28
CA SER A 81 15.27 -4.43 -6.81
C SER A 81 14.92 -3.49 -7.97
N ALA A 82 15.55 -3.66 -9.13
CA ALA A 82 15.36 -2.80 -10.29
C ALA A 82 13.92 -2.89 -10.85
N VAL A 83 13.33 -4.09 -10.97
CA VAL A 83 11.98 -4.25 -11.54
C VAL A 83 10.89 -3.62 -10.66
N VAL A 84 11.09 -3.59 -9.34
CA VAL A 84 10.15 -2.97 -8.40
C VAL A 84 10.14 -1.46 -8.60
N PHE A 85 11.31 -0.83 -8.71
CA PHE A 85 11.40 0.60 -8.98
C PHE A 85 10.95 0.95 -10.40
N LEU A 86 11.27 0.12 -11.39
CA LEU A 86 10.77 0.29 -12.76
C LEU A 86 9.23 0.23 -12.78
N GLY A 87 8.65 -0.77 -12.11
CA GLY A 87 7.21 -0.86 -11.92
C GLY A 87 6.66 0.39 -11.22
N ALA A 88 7.29 0.86 -10.15
CA ALA A 88 6.86 2.05 -9.42
C ALA A 88 6.82 3.31 -10.29
N ILE A 89 7.81 3.51 -11.15
CA ILE A 89 7.82 4.62 -12.13
C ILE A 89 6.62 4.48 -13.09
N CYS A 90 6.41 3.30 -13.66
CA CYS A 90 5.25 3.03 -14.52
C CYS A 90 3.92 3.27 -13.79
N GLY A 91 3.84 2.88 -12.52
CA GLY A 91 2.68 3.07 -11.65
C GLY A 91 2.37 4.54 -11.37
N GLN A 92 3.38 5.32 -11.01
CA GLN A 92 3.23 6.77 -10.75
C GLN A 92 2.70 7.51 -11.98
N LEU A 93 3.22 7.18 -13.17
CA LEU A 93 2.81 7.81 -14.43
C LEU A 93 1.39 7.40 -14.86
N SER A 94 1.06 6.11 -14.76
CA SER A 94 -0.23 5.58 -15.23
C SER A 94 -1.39 5.86 -14.27
N MET A 95 -1.18 5.68 -12.97
CA MET A 95 -2.25 5.77 -11.97
C MET A 95 -2.62 7.22 -11.62
N GLY A 96 -1.71 8.18 -11.83
CA GLY A 96 -2.02 9.61 -11.75
C GLY A 96 -3.09 10.00 -12.77
N VAL A 97 -2.87 9.59 -14.04
CA VAL A 97 -3.82 9.80 -15.14
C VAL A 97 -5.12 9.05 -14.88
N LEU A 98 -5.05 7.80 -14.42
CA LEU A 98 -6.24 7.01 -14.09
C LEU A 98 -7.09 7.70 -13.00
N GLY A 99 -6.45 8.29 -11.99
CA GLY A 99 -7.12 9.05 -10.94
C GLY A 99 -7.90 10.27 -11.42
N ASP A 100 -7.48 10.86 -12.55
CA ASP A 100 -8.19 11.97 -13.17
C ASP A 100 -9.46 11.51 -13.91
N TYR A 101 -9.48 10.27 -14.42
CA TYR A 101 -10.61 9.73 -15.19
C TYR A 101 -11.70 9.04 -14.35
N ILE A 102 -11.33 8.28 -13.31
CA ILE A 102 -12.28 7.35 -12.63
C ILE A 102 -12.59 7.70 -11.16
N SER A 103 -12.33 8.94 -10.73
CA SER A 103 -12.40 9.40 -9.32
C SER A 103 -11.27 8.85 -8.44
N ARG A 104 -10.70 9.73 -7.60
CA ARG A 104 -9.52 9.44 -6.76
C ARG A 104 -9.70 8.24 -5.86
N ASN A 105 -10.83 8.12 -5.18
CA ASN A 105 -11.12 6.99 -4.30
C ASN A 105 -11.19 5.65 -5.07
N ASN A 106 -11.78 5.62 -6.26
CA ASN A 106 -11.85 4.37 -7.03
C ASN A 106 -10.49 4.00 -7.63
N ALA A 107 -9.74 4.98 -8.14
CA ALA A 107 -8.38 4.76 -8.63
C ALA A 107 -7.46 4.23 -7.53
N LEU A 108 -7.57 4.78 -6.30
CA LEU A 108 -6.83 4.29 -5.15
C LEU A 108 -7.22 2.84 -4.80
N SER A 109 -8.51 2.51 -4.84
CA SER A 109 -9.00 1.14 -4.58
C SER A 109 -8.43 0.12 -5.57
N ILE A 110 -8.47 0.42 -6.87
CA ILE A 110 -7.94 -0.46 -7.93
C ILE A 110 -6.42 -0.64 -7.77
N THR A 111 -5.71 0.45 -7.49
CA THR A 111 -4.26 0.43 -7.30
C THR A 111 -3.85 -0.39 -6.08
N LEU A 112 -4.61 -0.26 -4.97
CA LEU A 112 -4.43 -1.07 -3.77
C LEU A 112 -4.71 -2.56 -4.03
N LEU A 113 -5.76 -2.88 -4.80
CA LEU A 113 -6.10 -4.27 -5.16
C LEU A 113 -5.01 -4.91 -6.03
N LEU A 114 -4.52 -4.20 -7.05
CA LEU A 114 -3.40 -4.65 -7.88
C LEU A 114 -2.17 -4.95 -7.02
N SER A 115 -1.86 -4.06 -6.07
CA SER A 115 -0.74 -4.23 -5.14
C SER A 115 -0.94 -5.46 -4.24
N ALA A 116 -2.11 -5.58 -3.60
CA ALA A 116 -2.40 -6.65 -2.65
C ALA A 116 -2.34 -8.04 -3.30
N ILE A 117 -2.92 -8.18 -4.50
CA ILE A 117 -2.90 -9.43 -5.26
C ILE A 117 -1.47 -9.79 -5.65
N SER A 118 -0.69 -8.82 -6.16
CA SER A 118 0.70 -9.07 -6.59
C SER A 118 1.61 -9.45 -5.42
N VAL A 119 1.40 -8.86 -4.24
CA VAL A 119 2.13 -9.19 -3.01
C VAL A 119 1.76 -10.57 -2.50
N LEU A 120 0.47 -10.92 -2.45
CA LEU A 120 0.03 -12.28 -2.10
C LEU A 120 0.59 -13.32 -3.07
N LEU A 121 0.55 -13.02 -4.37
CA LEU A 121 1.06 -13.92 -5.38
C LEU A 121 2.57 -14.14 -5.23
N SER A 122 3.31 -13.11 -4.83
CA SER A 122 4.75 -13.23 -4.50
C SER A 122 5.03 -14.19 -3.33
N SER A 123 4.07 -14.40 -2.43
CA SER A 123 4.20 -15.29 -1.27
C SER A 123 3.81 -16.74 -1.62
N ILE A 124 2.76 -16.92 -2.42
CA ILE A 124 2.14 -18.24 -2.63
C ILE A 124 2.67 -18.92 -3.91
N ALA A 125 2.81 -18.16 -5.01
CA ALA A 125 3.13 -18.72 -6.32
C ALA A 125 4.53 -19.36 -6.46
N PRO A 126 5.59 -18.87 -5.79
CA PRO A 126 6.92 -19.41 -6.06
C PRO A 126 7.05 -20.83 -5.51
N THR A 127 7.34 -21.79 -6.40
CA THR A 127 7.54 -23.21 -6.07
C THR A 127 8.65 -23.80 -6.93
N GLY A 128 9.24 -24.91 -6.47
CA GLY A 128 10.26 -25.65 -7.22
C GLY A 128 11.69 -25.18 -6.93
N ARG A 129 12.50 -25.04 -7.99
CA ARG A 129 13.94 -24.73 -7.88
C ARG A 129 14.16 -23.25 -7.54
N ALA A 130 15.31 -22.92 -6.94
CA ALA A 130 15.65 -21.54 -6.59
C ALA A 130 15.49 -20.56 -7.78
N SER A 131 15.93 -20.95 -8.98
CA SER A 131 15.77 -20.12 -10.19
C SER A 131 14.32 -19.84 -10.56
N SER A 132 13.41 -20.84 -10.46
CA SER A 132 11.99 -20.65 -10.77
C SER A 132 11.30 -19.82 -9.70
N VAL A 133 11.71 -19.97 -8.44
CA VAL A 133 11.21 -19.15 -7.32
C VAL A 133 11.55 -17.68 -7.54
N TYR A 134 12.83 -17.37 -7.78
CA TYR A 134 13.26 -15.98 -8.01
C TYR A 134 12.62 -15.38 -9.26
N ALA A 135 12.52 -16.11 -10.37
CA ALA A 135 11.84 -15.63 -11.58
C ALA A 135 10.36 -15.27 -11.31
N THR A 136 9.65 -16.10 -10.55
CA THR A 136 8.25 -15.85 -10.19
C THR A 136 8.12 -14.61 -9.31
N ILE A 137 9.02 -14.45 -8.32
CA ILE A 137 9.06 -13.27 -7.47
C ILE A 137 9.34 -12.01 -8.31
N ILE A 138 10.33 -12.03 -9.22
CA ILE A 138 10.65 -10.90 -10.10
C ILE A 138 9.41 -10.41 -10.86
N VAL A 139 8.67 -11.31 -11.49
CA VAL A 139 7.46 -10.95 -12.25
C VAL A 139 6.39 -10.37 -11.34
N CYS A 140 6.10 -11.03 -10.21
CA CYS A 140 5.11 -10.51 -9.25
C CYS A 140 5.51 -9.14 -8.70
N ARG A 141 6.81 -8.92 -8.52
CA ARG A 141 7.38 -7.68 -7.97
C ARG A 141 7.32 -6.52 -8.93
N PHE A 142 7.40 -6.76 -10.23
CA PHE A 142 7.12 -5.73 -11.22
C PHE A 142 5.68 -5.21 -11.09
N PHE A 143 4.69 -6.11 -11.07
CA PHE A 143 3.27 -5.72 -10.91
C PHE A 143 2.97 -5.10 -9.54
N ALA A 144 3.60 -5.62 -8.48
CA ALA A 144 3.53 -4.98 -7.16
C ALA A 144 4.10 -3.56 -7.24
N GLY A 145 5.26 -3.35 -7.87
CA GLY A 145 5.84 -2.03 -8.11
C GLY A 145 4.86 -1.08 -8.80
N VAL A 146 4.19 -1.52 -9.86
CA VAL A 146 3.17 -0.72 -10.57
C VAL A 146 2.04 -0.26 -9.64
N GLY A 147 1.51 -1.15 -8.81
CA GLY A 147 0.51 -0.76 -7.83
C GLY A 147 1.08 0.18 -6.76
N LEU A 148 2.17 -0.21 -6.10
CA LEU A 148 2.79 0.53 -5.00
C LEU A 148 3.20 1.95 -5.39
N GLY A 149 3.75 2.13 -6.60
CA GLY A 149 4.12 3.44 -7.12
C GLY A 149 2.94 4.40 -7.25
N GLY A 150 1.78 3.90 -7.72
CA GLY A 150 0.58 4.71 -7.90
C GLY A 150 -0.10 5.14 -6.60
N ILE A 151 0.13 4.43 -5.49
CA ILE A 151 -0.49 4.74 -4.20
C ILE A 151 0.02 6.07 -3.62
N TYR A 152 1.29 6.41 -3.82
CA TYR A 152 1.87 7.64 -3.28
C TYR A 152 1.16 8.92 -3.77
N PRO A 153 1.03 9.19 -5.08
CA PRO A 153 0.33 10.39 -5.55
C PRO A 153 -1.16 10.36 -5.17
N LEU A 154 -1.83 9.21 -5.29
CA LEU A 154 -3.27 9.10 -4.99
C LEU A 154 -3.59 9.28 -3.50
N SER A 155 -2.73 8.76 -2.61
CA SER A 155 -2.90 8.91 -1.16
C SER A 155 -2.61 10.35 -0.72
N ALA A 156 -1.62 11.01 -1.32
CA ALA A 156 -1.30 12.41 -1.05
C ALA A 156 -2.46 13.33 -1.45
N THR A 157 -3.03 13.13 -2.65
CA THR A 157 -4.17 13.92 -3.13
C THR A 157 -5.40 13.67 -2.27
N LYS A 158 -5.73 12.40 -1.98
CA LYS A 158 -6.87 12.05 -1.12
C LYS A 158 -6.76 12.71 0.25
N ALA A 159 -5.61 12.59 0.91
CA ALA A 159 -5.39 13.18 2.22
C ALA A 159 -5.51 14.72 2.20
N SER A 160 -5.08 15.36 1.10
CA SER A 160 -5.22 16.81 0.93
C SER A 160 -6.67 17.25 0.68
N GLU A 161 -7.43 16.47 -0.10
CA GLU A 161 -8.85 16.71 -0.39
C GLU A 161 -9.69 16.55 0.88
N ASP A 162 -9.48 15.48 1.64
CA ASP A 162 -10.18 15.24 2.91
C ASP A 162 -9.81 16.29 3.99
N SER A 163 -8.61 16.87 3.94
CA SER A 163 -8.16 17.92 4.87
C SER A 163 -8.70 19.31 4.55
N ALA A 164 -8.93 19.62 3.27
CA ALA A 164 -9.41 20.93 2.82
C ALA A 164 -10.80 21.29 3.39
N HIS A 165 -11.57 20.29 3.82
CA HIS A 165 -12.89 20.47 4.42
C HIS A 165 -12.88 20.69 5.95
N THR A 166 -11.71 20.65 6.60
CA THR A 166 -11.58 20.85 8.06
C THR A 166 -11.10 22.27 8.38
N ALA A 167 -11.94 23.07 9.04
CA ALA A 167 -11.59 24.42 9.45
C ALA A 167 -10.34 24.44 10.35
N GLY A 168 -9.33 25.25 9.99
CA GLY A 168 -8.11 25.47 10.78
C GLY A 168 -6.95 24.50 10.53
N LYS A 169 -7.09 23.52 9.61
CA LYS A 169 -5.98 22.66 9.18
C LYS A 169 -5.51 23.05 7.78
N THR A 170 -4.20 23.06 7.55
CA THR A 170 -3.66 23.23 6.20
C THR A 170 -3.86 21.96 5.40
N ASN A 171 -4.06 22.08 4.09
CA ASN A 171 -4.17 20.94 3.17
C ASN A 171 -2.96 19.99 3.26
N SER A 172 -1.81 20.50 3.72
CA SER A 172 -0.57 19.74 3.92
C SER A 172 -0.52 18.90 5.19
N SER A 173 -1.29 19.22 6.23
CA SER A 173 -1.19 18.53 7.52
C SER A 173 -1.70 17.08 7.47
N GLY A 174 -2.78 16.81 6.72
CA GLY A 174 -3.30 15.45 6.58
C GLY A 174 -2.41 14.56 5.72
N SER A 175 -1.89 15.08 4.61
CA SER A 175 -0.93 14.34 3.78
C SER A 175 0.36 14.07 4.55
N ALA A 176 0.89 15.05 5.29
CA ALA A 176 2.07 14.85 6.13
C ALA A 176 1.85 13.75 7.18
N PHE A 177 0.68 13.73 7.84
CA PHE A 177 0.35 12.69 8.81
C PHE A 177 0.29 11.29 8.18
N ALA A 178 -0.30 11.15 7.00
CA ALA A 178 -0.31 9.87 6.29
C ALA A 178 1.10 9.39 5.89
N PHE A 179 2.00 10.30 5.54
CA PHE A 179 3.39 9.97 5.18
C PHE A 179 4.22 9.50 6.38
N VAL A 180 3.92 9.95 7.60
CA VAL A 180 4.61 9.47 8.82
C VAL A 180 4.47 7.95 8.99
N TRP A 181 3.37 7.36 8.51
CA TRP A 181 3.15 5.91 8.56
C TRP A 181 4.10 5.08 7.70
N GLN A 182 4.92 5.70 6.85
CA GLN A 182 5.99 4.99 6.15
C GLN A 182 7.06 4.49 7.13
N ILE A 183 7.39 5.23 8.19
CA ILE A 183 8.42 4.86 9.17
C ILE A 183 8.14 3.49 9.82
N PRO A 184 6.96 3.26 10.45
CA PRO A 184 6.63 1.95 10.99
C PRO A 184 6.50 0.88 9.89
N GLY A 185 6.11 1.25 8.66
CA GLY A 185 6.13 0.36 7.50
C GLY A 185 7.55 -0.12 7.15
N MET A 186 8.55 0.75 7.29
CA MET A 186 9.96 0.39 7.05
C MET A 186 10.53 -0.54 8.14
N ILE A 187 10.15 -0.33 9.39
CA ILE A 187 10.69 -1.10 10.53
C ILE A 187 10.05 -2.48 10.65
N SER A 188 8.77 -2.61 10.28
CA SER A 188 8.00 -3.83 10.52
C SER A 188 8.52 -5.11 9.85
N PRO A 189 9.05 -5.13 8.60
CA PRO A 189 9.65 -6.33 8.04
C PRO A 189 10.88 -6.81 8.82
N TRP A 190 11.70 -5.89 9.32
CA TRP A 190 12.87 -6.23 10.15
C TRP A 190 12.46 -6.82 11.49
N LEU A 191 11.45 -6.21 12.13
CA LEU A 191 10.90 -6.72 13.38
C LEU A 191 10.33 -8.13 13.20
N LEU A 192 9.57 -8.37 12.11
CA LEU A 192 9.03 -9.69 11.80
C LEU A 192 10.12 -10.73 11.53
N ALA A 193 11.16 -10.37 10.77
CA ALA A 193 12.28 -11.26 10.54
C ALA A 193 13.01 -11.62 11.84
N TRP A 194 13.22 -10.66 12.73
CA TRP A 194 13.81 -10.90 14.04
C TRP A 194 12.93 -11.80 14.94
N ILE A 195 11.60 -11.68 14.84
CA ILE A 195 10.68 -12.59 15.54
C ILE A 195 10.79 -14.01 14.94
N PHE A 196 10.85 -14.12 13.60
CA PHE A 196 10.93 -15.40 12.92
C PHE A 196 12.23 -16.16 13.20
N THR A 197 13.35 -15.47 13.43
CA THR A 197 14.61 -16.14 13.82
C THR A 197 14.54 -16.82 15.19
N HIS A 198 13.62 -16.41 16.06
CA HIS A 198 13.39 -17.06 17.36
C HIS A 198 12.29 -18.12 17.32
N SER A 199 11.69 -18.34 16.15
CA SER A 199 10.61 -19.31 15.96
C SER A 199 11.11 -20.60 15.30
N GLU A 200 10.41 -21.71 15.53
CA GLU A 200 10.71 -23.00 14.90
C GLU A 200 10.19 -23.09 13.43
N LEU A 201 9.90 -21.95 12.79
CA LEU A 201 9.42 -21.92 11.42
C LEU A 201 10.54 -22.28 10.45
N SER A 202 10.25 -23.19 9.49
CA SER A 202 11.12 -23.45 8.34
C SER A 202 11.39 -22.17 7.54
N VAL A 203 12.59 -22.00 6.99
CA VAL A 203 12.97 -20.78 6.24
C VAL A 203 12.01 -20.51 5.09
N ASP A 204 11.54 -21.55 4.39
CA ASP A 204 10.51 -21.41 3.35
C ASP A 204 9.25 -20.67 3.83
N ARG A 205 8.75 -21.00 5.03
CA ARG A 205 7.58 -20.31 5.61
C ARG A 205 7.93 -18.89 6.05
N GLN A 206 9.14 -18.65 6.56
CA GLN A 206 9.54 -17.33 7.05
C GLN A 206 9.49 -16.28 5.94
N TRP A 207 10.12 -16.53 4.79
CA TRP A 207 10.10 -15.55 3.69
C TRP A 207 8.71 -15.43 3.06
N ARG A 208 7.95 -16.52 2.95
CA ARG A 208 6.57 -16.47 2.45
C ARG A 208 5.67 -15.63 3.34
N LEU A 209 5.71 -15.84 4.65
CA LEU A 209 4.94 -15.06 5.62
C LEU A 209 5.39 -13.60 5.60
N LEU A 210 6.70 -13.33 5.54
CA LEU A 210 7.23 -11.98 5.45
C LEU A 210 6.71 -11.24 4.22
N LEU A 211 6.63 -11.90 3.06
CA LEU A 211 6.05 -11.28 1.87
C LEU A 211 4.53 -11.17 1.95
N GLY A 212 3.85 -12.20 2.45
CA GLY A 212 2.38 -12.29 2.49
C GLY A 212 1.73 -11.34 3.50
N LEU A 213 2.35 -11.13 4.67
CA LEU A 213 1.87 -10.21 5.70
C LEU A 213 1.83 -8.75 5.20
N GLY A 214 2.63 -8.42 4.18
CA GLY A 214 2.59 -7.11 3.51
C GLY A 214 1.28 -6.82 2.78
N ALA A 215 0.44 -7.83 2.51
CA ALA A 215 -0.87 -7.63 1.90
C ALA A 215 -1.93 -7.17 2.92
N ILE A 216 -1.78 -7.47 4.21
CA ILE A 216 -2.73 -7.12 5.26
C ILE A 216 -3.02 -5.61 5.32
N PRO A 217 -2.03 -4.71 5.43
CA PRO A 217 -2.30 -3.28 5.47
C PRO A 217 -2.94 -2.77 4.17
N LEU A 218 -2.66 -3.39 3.03
CA LEU A 218 -3.28 -3.04 1.74
C LEU A 218 -4.76 -3.42 1.73
N PHE A 219 -5.12 -4.62 2.19
CA PHE A 219 -6.52 -5.03 2.33
C PHE A 219 -7.29 -4.20 3.35
N LEU A 220 -6.66 -3.86 4.48
CA LEU A 220 -7.28 -2.98 5.47
C LEU A 220 -7.51 -1.58 4.89
N ALA A 221 -6.56 -1.04 4.12
CA ALA A 221 -6.74 0.24 3.42
C ALA A 221 -7.90 0.20 2.44
N ILE A 222 -8.06 -0.91 1.68
CA ILE A 222 -9.19 -1.15 0.78
C ILE A 222 -10.50 -1.21 1.56
N LEU A 223 -10.55 -1.96 2.65
CA LEU A 223 -11.75 -2.10 3.47
C LEU A 223 -12.19 -0.75 4.02
N CYS A 224 -11.26 0.03 4.58
CA CYS A 224 -11.55 1.38 5.06
C CYS A 224 -12.12 2.26 3.95
N LEU A 225 -11.53 2.21 2.76
CA LEU A 225 -11.93 3.00 1.60
C LEU A 225 -13.31 2.58 1.05
N LEU A 226 -13.61 1.28 1.02
CA LEU A 226 -14.90 0.76 0.60
C LEU A 226 -16.00 1.14 1.59
N LEU A 227 -15.72 1.03 2.89
CA LEU A 227 -16.65 1.43 3.94
C LEU A 227 -16.90 2.94 3.89
N GLU A 228 -15.84 3.74 3.71
CA GLU A 228 -15.93 5.19 3.52
C GLU A 228 -16.82 5.52 2.31
N ASN A 229 -16.58 4.88 1.16
CA ASN A 229 -17.38 5.09 -0.04
C ASN A 229 -18.85 4.67 0.13
N HIS A 230 -19.10 3.57 0.85
CA HIS A 230 -20.45 3.10 1.13
C HIS A 230 -21.18 4.10 2.04
N LEU A 231 -20.57 4.52 3.14
CA LEU A 231 -21.15 5.50 4.06
C LEU A 231 -21.38 6.86 3.39
N ARG A 232 -20.47 7.33 2.53
CA ARG A 232 -20.70 8.56 1.75
C ARG A 232 -21.93 8.43 0.85
N LYS A 233 -22.11 7.29 0.17
CA LYS A 233 -23.27 7.06 -0.70
C LYS A 233 -24.57 7.09 0.09
N GLU A 234 -24.65 6.39 1.22
CA GLU A 234 -25.84 6.38 2.08
C GLU A 234 -26.23 7.80 2.53
N LEU A 235 -25.24 8.65 2.88
CA LEU A 235 -25.52 10.06 3.21
C LEU A 235 -26.09 10.86 2.02
N PHE A 236 -25.63 10.62 0.79
CA PHE A 236 -26.09 11.35 -0.39
C PHE A 236 -27.50 10.96 -0.84
N TRP A 237 -27.98 9.74 -0.55
CA TRP A 237 -29.33 9.28 -0.91
C TRP A 237 -30.41 9.65 0.11
N CYS A 238 -30.03 10.10 1.31
CA CYS A 238 -30.96 10.59 2.34
C CYS A 238 -31.35 12.09 2.18
N CYS A 239 -30.73 12.84 1.27
CA CYS A 239 -31.03 14.24 0.97
C CYS A 239 -31.73 14.40 -0.38
#